data_AF-C5KFV7-F1
#
_entry.id   AF-C5KFV7-F1
#
_cell.length_a   1.000
_cell.length_b   1.000
_cell.length_c   1.000
_cell.angle_alpha   90.00
_cell.angle_beta   90.00
_cell.angle_gamma   90.00
#
_symmetry.space_group_name_H-M   'P 1'
#
loop_
_entity.id
_entity.type
_entity.pdbx_description
1 polymer ?
#
loop_
_entity_poly.entity_id
_entity_poly.type
_entity_poly.pdbx_seq_one_letter_code
_entity_poly.pdbx_strand_id
1 'polypeptide(L)'
;TLSDLLRGFRGRYNFYYVPLTFRTRTSIGYAFVNFGTPSDALEFYDQFNGVQISDDKHMVVVSAHAQGLEAQIRLLRNSPVNTN
;
A
#
# COMPACT_ATOMS: atom_id res chain seq x y z
N THR A 1 -7.27 -6.66 8.21
CA THR A 1 -5.90 -6.11 8.05
C THR A 1 -5.58 -5.98 6.57
N LEU A 2 -4.57 -5.19 6.15
CA LEU A 2 -4.23 -5.06 4.72
C LEU A 2 -3.97 -6.43 4.05
N SER A 3 -3.34 -7.35 4.78
CA SER A 3 -3.09 -8.72 4.32
C SER A 3 -4.38 -9.46 3.95
N ASP A 4 -5.49 -9.20 4.65
CA ASP A 4 -6.79 -9.82 4.34
C ASP A 4 -7.37 -9.29 3.03
N LEU A 5 -7.19 -8.00 2.75
CA LEU A 5 -7.63 -7.36 1.51
C LEU A 5 -6.81 -7.88 0.32
N LEU A 6 -5.49 -8.01 0.51
CA LEU A 6 -4.59 -8.54 -0.51
C LEU A 6 -4.81 -10.03 -0.82
N ARG A 7 -5.45 -10.81 0.06
CA ARG A 7 -5.76 -12.23 -0.25
C ARG A 7 -6.63 -12.38 -1.49
N GLY A 8 -7.57 -11.45 -1.74
CA GLY A 8 -8.41 -11.46 -2.94
C GLY A 8 -7.64 -11.19 -4.24
N PHE A 9 -6.42 -10.64 -4.13
CA PHE A 9 -5.57 -10.25 -5.24
C PHE A 9 -4.29 -11.10 -5.33
N ARG A 10 -4.26 -12.24 -4.64
CA ARG A 10 -3.06 -13.10 -4.59
C ARG A 10 -2.64 -13.53 -6.00
N GLY A 11 -1.37 -13.28 -6.34
CA GLY A 11 -0.82 -13.53 -7.68
C GLY A 11 -1.02 -12.39 -8.68
N ARG A 12 -1.80 -11.34 -8.34
CA ARG A 12 -2.01 -10.12 -9.16
C ARG A 12 -1.07 -8.98 -8.76
N TYR A 13 -0.36 -9.13 -7.65
CA TYR A 13 0.69 -8.20 -7.19
C TYR A 13 1.98 -8.99 -6.91
N ASN A 14 3.12 -8.33 -7.12
CA ASN A 14 4.44 -8.93 -6.91
C ASN A 14 5.20 -8.33 -5.71
N PHE A 15 4.72 -7.20 -5.18
CA PHE A 15 5.34 -6.52 -4.06
C PHE A 15 4.30 -5.78 -3.23
N TYR A 16 4.49 -5.75 -1.92
CA TYR A 16 3.82 -4.82 -1.03
C TYR A 16 4.75 -4.44 0.12
N TYR A 17 4.59 -3.22 0.62
CA TYR A 17 5.37 -2.68 1.73
C TYR A 17 4.46 -1.95 2.71
N VAL A 18 4.51 -2.37 3.97
CA VAL A 18 3.81 -1.72 5.08
C VAL A 18 4.87 -1.23 6.06
N PRO A 19 5.10 0.08 6.15
CA PRO A 19 6.00 0.61 7.16
C PRO A 19 5.39 0.38 8.55
N LEU A 20 6.23 -0.11 9.46
CA LEU A 20 5.88 -0.36 10.85
C LEU A 20 6.68 0.58 11.74
N THR A 21 6.06 1.07 12.82
CA THR A 21 6.84 1.77 13.85
C THR A 21 7.66 0.76 14.65
N PHE A 22 8.95 1.06 14.87
CA PHE A 22 9.87 0.19 15.60
C PHE A 22 9.44 -0.06 17.05
N ARG A 23 8.69 0.88 17.65
CA ARG A 23 8.29 0.80 19.07
C ARG A 23 7.14 -0.18 19.32
N THR A 24 6.13 -0.21 18.45
CA THR A 24 4.90 -1.00 18.67
C THR A 24 4.67 -2.06 17.60
N ARG A 25 5.52 -2.13 16.56
CA ARG A 25 5.34 -2.97 15.36
C ARG A 25 3.97 -2.79 14.69
N THR A 26 3.32 -1.65 14.90
CA THR A 26 2.04 -1.31 14.29
C THR A 26 2.30 -0.60 12.97
N SER A 27 1.42 -0.81 11.98
CA SER A 27 1.48 -0.06 10.73
C SER A 27 1.25 1.42 11.01
N ILE A 28 2.00 2.28 10.30
CA ILE A 28 1.88 3.74 10.46
C ILE A 28 0.74 4.34 9.61
N GLY A 29 -0.18 3.51 9.12
CA GLY A 29 -1.43 3.95 8.49
C GLY A 29 -1.45 3.99 6.97
N TYR A 30 -0.37 3.59 6.28
CA TYR A 30 -0.36 3.45 4.83
C TYR A 30 0.41 2.21 4.38
N ALA A 31 0.26 1.85 3.11
CA ALA A 31 1.02 0.79 2.48
C ALA A 31 1.18 1.06 0.99
N PHE A 32 2.20 0.44 0.42
CA PHE A 32 2.42 0.40 -1.02
C PHE A 32 2.19 -1.00 -1.55
N VAL A 33 1.56 -1.10 -2.71
CA VAL A 33 1.29 -2.36 -3.41
C VAL A 33 1.63 -2.17 -4.87
N ASN A 34 2.41 -3.10 -5.44
CA ASN A 34 2.75 -3.10 -6.86
C ASN A 34 1.99 -4.22 -7.57
N PHE A 35 0.98 -3.83 -8.35
CA PHE A 35 0.20 -4.75 -9.17
C PHE A 35 0.92 -5.07 -10.49
N GLY A 36 0.63 -6.26 -11.03
CA GLY A 36 1.19 -6.72 -12.29
C GLY A 36 0.60 -5.99 -13.50
N THR A 37 -0.67 -5.59 -13.42
CA THR A 37 -1.35 -4.84 -14.47
C THR A 37 -2.07 -3.59 -13.94
N PRO A 38 -2.25 -2.55 -14.76
CA PRO A 38 -3.06 -1.38 -14.40
C PRO A 38 -4.52 -1.74 -14.07
N SER A 39 -5.08 -2.75 -14.75
CA SER A 39 -6.45 -3.20 -14.51
C SER A 39 -6.62 -3.79 -13.11
N ASP A 40 -5.64 -4.55 -12.62
CA ASP A 40 -5.67 -5.07 -11.24
C ASP A 40 -5.62 -3.93 -10.21
N ALA A 41 -4.82 -2.90 -10.48
CA ALA A 41 -4.72 -1.73 -9.60
C ALA A 41 -6.03 -0.91 -9.59
N LEU A 42 -6.67 -0.76 -10.75
CA LEU A 42 -7.95 -0.08 -10.86
C LEU A 42 -9.06 -0.85 -10.14
N GLU A 43 -9.12 -2.17 -10.30
CA GLU A 43 -10.09 -3.00 -9.60
C GLU A 43 -9.88 -2.92 -8.07
N PHE A 44 -8.63 -2.89 -7.61
CA PHE A 44 -8.34 -2.67 -6.19
C PHE A 44 -8.80 -1.28 -5.71
N TYR A 45 -8.59 -0.23 -6.52
CA TYR A 45 -9.09 1.12 -6.23
C TYR A 45 -10.61 1.12 -6.12
N ASP A 46 -11.32 0.58 -7.11
CA ASP A 46 -12.79 0.58 -7.15
C ASP A 46 -13.41 -0.18 -5.97
N GLN A 47 -12.75 -1.26 -5.51
CA GLN A 47 -13.24 -2.06 -4.39
C GLN A 47 -12.96 -1.44 -3.01
N PHE A 48 -11.83 -0.77 -2.83
CA PHE A 48 -11.35 -0.40 -1.50
C PHE A 48 -11.21 1.09 -1.25
N ASN A 49 -11.17 1.92 -2.29
CA ASN A 49 -11.13 3.37 -2.09
C ASN A 49 -12.42 3.87 -1.43
N GLY A 50 -12.28 4.63 -0.34
CA GLY A 50 -13.40 5.16 0.44
C GLY A 50 -14.04 4.16 1.41
N VAL A 51 -13.62 2.90 1.43
CA VAL A 51 -14.15 1.90 2.37
C VAL A 51 -13.79 2.28 3.80
N GLN A 52 -14.79 2.30 4.68
CA GLN A 52 -14.60 2.53 6.10
C GLN A 52 -13.95 1.30 6.76
N ILE A 53 -12.82 1.51 7.43
CA ILE A 53 -12.05 0.46 8.11
C ILE A 53 -12.34 0.48 9.63
N SER A 54 -12.60 1.66 10.18
CA SER A 54 -13.05 1.88 11.57
C SER A 54 -13.91 3.13 11.66
N ASP A 55 -14.55 3.36 12.80
CA ASP A 55 -15.44 4.50 13.04
C ASP A 55 -14.84 5.85 12.65
N ASP A 56 -13.50 5.98 12.75
CA ASP A 56 -12.73 7.19 12.49
C ASP A 56 -11.85 7.12 11.21
N LYS A 57 -11.81 5.99 10.49
CA LYS A 57 -10.85 5.80 9.39
C LYS A 57 -11.49 5.23 8.13
N HIS A 58 -11.18 5.90 7.03
CA HIS A 58 -11.50 5.46 5.67
C HIS A 58 -10.21 5.12 4.92
N MET A 59 -10.26 4.09 4.09
CA MET A 59 -9.17 3.77 3.19
C MET A 59 -9.14 4.78 2.05
N VAL A 60 -7.95 5.26 1.73
CA VAL A 60 -7.72 6.06 0.53
C VAL A 60 -6.71 5.33 -0.32
N VAL A 61 -7.12 4.98 -1.53
CA VAL A 61 -6.24 4.35 -2.52
C VAL A 61 -5.88 5.42 -3.55
N VAL A 62 -4.59 5.60 -3.80
CA VAL A 62 -4.10 6.56 -4.80
C VAL A 62 -3.01 5.91 -5.63
N SER A 63 -2.92 6.30 -6.90
CA SER A 63 -1.78 5.95 -7.72
C SER A 63 -0.51 6.55 -7.11
N ALA A 64 0.52 5.72 -6.97
CA ALA A 64 1.81 6.18 -6.48
C ALA A 64 2.43 7.22 -7.41
N HIS A 65 3.08 8.23 -6.83
CA HIS A 65 3.75 9.30 -7.59
C HIS A 65 4.87 8.77 -8.51
N ALA A 66 5.59 7.75 -8.05
CA ALA A 66 6.46 6.96 -8.90
C ALA A 66 5.86 5.58 -9.15
N GLN A 67 5.80 5.21 -10.42
CA GLN A 67 5.29 3.93 -10.90
C GLN A 67 6.44 2.94 -11.08
N GLY A 68 6.18 1.68 -10.74
CA GLY A 68 7.17 0.60 -10.78
C GLY A 68 7.97 0.44 -9.47
N LEU A 69 8.33 -0.81 -9.20
CA LEU A 69 8.97 -1.23 -7.95
C LEU A 69 10.26 -0.48 -7.65
N GLU A 70 11.18 -0.40 -8.61
CA GLU A 70 12.48 0.25 -8.46
C GLU A 70 12.36 1.75 -8.14
N ALA A 71 11.43 2.43 -8.81
CA ALA A 71 11.21 3.86 -8.60
C ALA A 71 10.61 4.14 -7.22
N GLN A 72 9.68 3.29 -6.76
CA GLN A 72 9.17 3.35 -5.40
C GLN A 72 10.23 3.05 -4.34
N ILE A 73 11.04 2.01 -4.53
CA ILE A 73 12.13 1.67 -3.60
C ILE A 73 13.10 2.86 -3.49
N ARG A 74 13.46 3.49 -4.61
CA ARG A 74 14.37 4.64 -4.62
C ARG A 74 13.79 5.84 -3.86
N LEU A 75 12.50 6.14 -4.05
CA LEU A 75 11.83 7.20 -3.29
C LEU A 75 11.72 6.86 -1.80
N LEU A 76 11.37 5.63 -1.45
CA LEU A 76 11.23 5.20 -0.07
C LEU A 76 12.56 5.13 0.66
N ARG A 77 13.65 4.80 -0.02
CA ARG A 77 15.02 4.84 0.53
C ARG A 77 15.50 6.27 0.82
N ASN A 78 15.08 7.23 0.01
CA ASN A 78 15.49 8.63 0.15
C ASN A 78 14.49 9.47 0.96
N SER A 79 13.39 8.87 1.41
CA SER A 79 12.34 9.54 2.18
C SER A 79 12.65 9.52 3.68
N PRO A 80 12.41 10.62 4.42
CA PRO A 80 12.63 10.70 5.87
C PRO A 80 11.85 9.65 6.67
N VAL A 81 10.85 9.00 6.06
CA VAL A 81 10.07 7.92 6.72
C VAL A 81 10.89 6.65 6.97
N ASN A 82 12.06 6.49 6.31
CA ASN A 82 13.05 5.43 6.59
C ASN A 82 14.37 5.97 7.16
N THR A 83 14.48 7.27 7.44
CA THR A 83 15.70 7.83 8.02
C THR A 83 15.57 7.82 9.54
N ASN A 84 16.44 7.03 10.19
CA ASN A 84 16.67 7.07 11.64
C ASN A 84 17.22 8.42 12.08
#